data_AF-A0A6G0YI31-F1
#
_entry.id   AF-A0A6G0YI31-F1
#
_cell.length_a   1.000
_cell.length_b   1.000
_cell.length_c   1.000
_cell.angle_alpha   90.00
_cell.angle_beta   90.00
_cell.angle_gamma   90.00
#
_symmetry.space_group_name_H-M   'P 1'
#
loop_
_entity.id
_entity.type
_entity.pdbx_description
1 polymer ?
#
loop_
_entity_poly.entity_id
_entity_poly.type
_entity_poly.pdbx_seq_one_letter_code
_entity_poly.pdbx_strand_id
1 'polypeptide(L)'
;MKHLLKSNLPLNTKLVIYKQILRPSMTFGIQLWGTSKKSNIQKFQSFQSIYLHLLTNAPRYVSNLTLHSDLKIPNIYTLASHYYKLFHNNTVNHPNPLISNLSSLTLPDNPPRRLKRIWPRDLLNQ
;
A
#
# COMPACT_ATOMS: atom_id res chain seq x y z
N MET A 1 2.41 -0.70 21.03
CA MET A 1 2.57 -1.65 19.91
C MET A 1 4.02 -2.09 19.67
N LYS A 2 5.00 -1.17 19.56
CA LYS A 2 6.43 -1.54 19.43
C LYS A 2 6.91 -2.56 20.47
N HIS A 3 6.48 -2.40 21.73
CA HIS A 3 6.78 -3.34 22.82
C HIS A 3 6.30 -4.78 22.52
N LEU A 4 5.10 -4.95 21.97
CA LEU A 4 4.53 -6.26 21.61
C LEU A 4 5.27 -6.93 20.45
N LEU A 5 5.89 -6.16 19.57
CA LEU A 5 6.68 -6.71 18.45
C LEU A 5 8.11 -7.03 18.88
N LYS A 6 8.63 -6.34 19.90
CA LYS A 6 9.96 -6.58 20.47
C LYS A 6 9.99 -7.75 21.46
N SER A 7 8.85 -8.17 21.99
CA SER A 7 8.76 -9.28 22.93
C SER A 7 9.22 -10.62 22.32
N ASN A 8 9.47 -11.62 23.17
CA ASN A 8 9.93 -12.96 22.77
C ASN A 8 8.81 -13.86 22.19
N LEU A 9 7.83 -13.26 21.52
CA LEU A 9 6.78 -14.01 20.84
C LEU A 9 7.33 -14.72 19.60
N PRO A 10 6.75 -15.88 19.22
CA PRO A 10 7.12 -16.53 17.97
C PRO A 10 6.79 -15.63 16.77
N LEU A 11 7.63 -15.70 15.73
CA LEU A 11 7.51 -14.84 14.54
C LEU A 11 6.12 -14.89 13.90
N ASN A 12 5.51 -16.09 13.86
CA ASN A 12 4.17 -16.28 13.30
C ASN A 12 3.11 -15.44 14.02
N THR A 13 3.12 -15.41 15.36
CA THR A 13 2.17 -14.60 16.14
C THR A 13 2.37 -13.11 15.89
N LYS A 14 3.63 -12.66 15.84
CA LYS A 14 3.93 -11.26 15.52
C LYS A 14 3.45 -10.90 14.10
N LEU A 15 3.62 -11.79 13.13
CA LEU A 15 3.13 -11.61 11.76
C LEU A 15 1.61 -11.49 11.71
N VAL A 16 0.88 -12.28 12.50
CA VAL A 16 -0.58 -12.17 12.62
C VAL A 16 -0.97 -10.79 13.16
N ILE A 17 -0.31 -10.32 14.22
CA ILE A 17 -0.54 -8.99 14.80
C ILE A 17 -0.27 -7.89 13.75
N TYR A 18 0.82 -8.00 12.99
CA TYR A 18 1.13 -7.07 11.91
C TYR A 18 0.00 -7.05 10.86
N LYS A 19 -0.48 -8.22 10.43
CA LYS A 19 -1.54 -8.34 9.42
C LYS A 19 -2.90 -7.86 9.92
N GLN A 20 -3.19 -7.97 11.21
CA GLN A 20 -4.49 -7.62 11.79
C GLN A 20 -4.58 -6.15 12.23
N ILE A 21 -3.48 -5.54 12.66
CA ILE A 21 -3.53 -4.19 13.24
C ILE A 21 -2.79 -3.18 12.36
N LEU A 22 -1.51 -3.44 12.09
CA LEU A 22 -0.67 -2.50 11.35
C LEU A 22 -1.08 -2.39 9.89
N ARG A 23 -1.31 -3.52 9.21
CA ARG A 23 -1.68 -3.53 7.80
C ARG A 23 -3.02 -2.80 7.58
N PRO A 24 -4.12 -3.09 8.30
CA PRO A 24 -5.39 -2.38 8.13
C PRO A 24 -5.27 -0.88 8.40
N SER A 25 -4.49 -0.50 9.42
CA SER A 25 -4.26 0.92 9.74
C SER A 25 -3.60 1.68 8.59
N MET A 26 -2.66 1.05 7.89
CA MET A 26 -2.05 1.63 6.69
C MET A 26 -3.01 1.60 5.50
N THR A 27 -3.65 0.45 5.24
CA THR A 27 -4.46 0.26 4.03
C THR A 27 -5.72 1.11 4.02
N PHE A 28 -6.25 1.48 5.19
CA PHE A 28 -7.44 2.33 5.28
C PHE A 28 -7.34 3.61 4.45
N GLY A 29 -6.20 4.31 4.51
CA GLY A 29 -5.99 5.55 3.76
C GLY A 29 -5.38 5.38 2.37
N ILE A 30 -5.08 4.15 1.93
CA ILE A 30 -4.22 3.93 0.76
C ILE A 30 -4.84 4.45 -0.54
N GLN A 31 -6.17 4.51 -0.63
CA GLN A 31 -6.85 5.09 -1.79
C GLN A 31 -6.65 6.61 -1.87
N LEU A 32 -6.49 7.29 -0.72
CA LEU A 32 -6.28 8.73 -0.65
C LEU A 32 -4.82 9.11 -0.89
N TRP A 33 -3.89 8.42 -0.23
CA TRP A 33 -2.47 8.78 -0.27
C TRP A 33 -1.61 7.88 -1.18
N GLY A 34 -2.11 6.75 -1.67
CA GLY A 34 -1.36 5.77 -2.47
C GLY A 34 -0.86 6.30 -3.82
N THR A 35 -1.43 7.41 -4.29
CA THR A 35 -1.05 8.14 -5.52
C THR A 35 -0.30 9.43 -5.23
N SER A 36 0.06 9.66 -3.97
CA SER A 36 0.85 10.81 -3.56
C SER A 36 2.22 10.81 -4.26
N LYS A 37 2.93 11.94 -4.16
CA LYS A 37 4.32 12.01 -4.61
C LYS A 37 5.17 10.90 -4.00
N LYS A 38 6.11 10.37 -4.78
CA LYS A 38 7.05 9.32 -4.37
C LYS A 38 7.71 9.58 -3.01
N SER A 39 8.08 10.83 -2.73
CA SER A 39 8.67 11.23 -1.44
C SER A 39 7.75 11.01 -0.24
N ASN A 40 6.44 11.16 -0.40
CA ASN A 40 5.46 10.89 0.66
C ASN A 40 5.24 9.38 0.82
N ILE A 41 5.12 8.64 -0.29
CA ILE A 41 5.00 7.17 -0.27
C ILE A 41 6.23 6.54 0.40
N GLN A 42 7.43 7.08 0.15
CA GLN A 42 8.67 6.62 0.78
C GLN A 42 8.63 6.73 2.31
N LYS A 43 7.94 7.72 2.89
CA LYS A 43 7.77 7.81 4.36
C LYS A 43 6.99 6.62 4.90
N PHE A 44 5.91 6.22 4.22
CA PHE A 44 5.13 5.04 4.58
C PHE A 44 5.92 3.74 4.37
N GLN A 45 6.70 3.65 3.29
CA GLN A 45 7.58 2.51 3.05
C GLN A 45 8.68 2.39 4.14
N SER A 46 9.27 3.51 4.56
CA SER A 46 10.24 3.53 5.66
C SER A 46 9.59 3.11 6.97
N PHE A 47 8.37 3.56 7.25
CA PHE A 47 7.60 3.08 8.40
C PHE A 47 7.41 1.56 8.33
N GLN A 48 6.93 1.04 7.19
CA GLN A 48 6.78 -0.41 6.99
C GLN A 48 8.08 -1.17 7.22
N SER A 49 9.20 -0.71 6.64
CA SER A 49 10.53 -1.31 6.79
C SER A 49 10.97 -1.37 8.26
N ILE A 50 10.80 -0.29 9.03
CA ILE A 50 11.13 -0.27 10.47
C ILE A 50 10.35 -1.35 11.23
N TYR A 51 9.06 -1.53 10.93
CA TYR A 51 8.25 -2.56 11.58
C TYR A 51 8.67 -3.97 11.19
N LEU A 52 9.02 -4.21 9.91
CA LEU A 52 9.48 -5.52 9.47
C LEU A 52 10.80 -5.91 10.13
N HIS A 53 11.76 -4.97 10.24
CA HIS A 53 13.00 -5.18 10.98
C HIS A 53 12.75 -5.44 12.47
N LEU A 54 11.85 -4.69 13.10
CA LEU A 54 11.48 -4.90 14.51
C LEU A 54 10.79 -6.25 14.73
N LEU A 55 10.01 -6.71 13.75
CA LEU A 55 9.29 -7.98 13.80
C LEU A 55 10.24 -9.17 13.82
N THR A 56 11.22 -9.14 12.91
CA THR A 56 12.18 -10.23 12.69
C THR A 56 13.40 -10.11 13.58
N ASN A 57 13.54 -9.03 14.35
CA ASN A 57 14.79 -8.66 15.02
C ASN A 57 15.99 -8.68 14.06
N ALA A 58 15.76 -8.31 12.78
CA ALA A 58 16.79 -8.38 11.76
C ALA A 58 17.86 -7.27 11.97
N PRO A 59 19.14 -7.59 11.75
CA PRO A 59 20.19 -6.59 11.78
C PRO A 59 20.14 -5.69 10.54
N ARG A 60 20.71 -4.49 10.66
CA ARG A 60 20.63 -3.42 9.64
C ARG A 60 21.20 -3.80 8.26
N TYR A 61 22.10 -4.77 8.18
CA TYR A 61 22.68 -5.23 6.92
C TYR A 61 21.70 -6.09 6.10
N VAL A 62 20.63 -6.60 6.70
CA VAL A 62 19.57 -7.33 5.98
C VAL A 62 18.80 -6.33 5.14
N SER A 63 18.71 -6.61 3.84
CA SER A 63 18.01 -5.73 2.91
C SER A 63 16.50 -5.71 3.16
N ASN A 64 15.84 -4.61 2.80
CA ASN A 64 14.37 -4.59 2.83
C ASN A 64 13.77 -5.59 1.83
N LEU A 65 14.43 -5.78 0.68
CA LEU A 65 13.98 -6.73 -0.35
C LEU A 65 13.91 -8.15 0.20
N THR A 66 14.94 -8.60 0.91
CA THR A 66 14.98 -9.93 1.55
C THR A 66 13.89 -10.08 2.61
N LEU A 67 13.64 -9.06 3.44
CA LEU A 67 12.54 -9.11 4.40
C LEU A 67 11.16 -9.22 3.73
N HIS A 68 10.96 -8.50 2.62
CA HIS A 68 9.72 -8.55 1.87
C HIS A 68 9.50 -9.91 1.20
N SER A 69 10.55 -10.52 0.62
CA SER A 69 10.47 -11.86 0.03
C SER A 69 10.18 -12.93 1.07
N ASP A 70 10.92 -12.93 2.18
CA ASP A 70 10.85 -13.98 3.20
C ASP A 70 9.51 -13.94 3.94
N LEU A 71 9.03 -12.74 4.28
CA LEU A 71 7.76 -12.56 4.98
C LEU A 71 6.54 -12.59 4.05
N LYS A 72 6.77 -12.60 2.72
CA LYS A 72 5.73 -12.50 1.67
C LYS A 72 4.81 -11.29 1.88
N ILE A 73 5.41 -10.14 2.24
CA ILE A 73 4.67 -8.89 2.48
C ILE A 73 4.94 -7.94 1.31
N PRO A 74 3.91 -7.47 0.59
CA PRO A 74 4.09 -6.53 -0.51
C PRO A 74 4.53 -5.15 0.01
N ASN A 75 5.26 -4.42 -0.84
CA ASN A 75 5.60 -3.03 -0.60
C ASN A 75 4.34 -2.15 -0.61
N ILE A 76 4.42 -0.97 0.00
CA ILE A 76 3.32 0.00 0.02
C ILE A 76 2.84 0.33 -1.40
N TYR A 77 3.75 0.48 -2.35
CA TYR A 77 3.42 0.80 -3.72
C TYR A 77 2.60 -0.29 -4.42
N THR A 78 3.07 -1.54 -4.32
CA THR A 78 2.37 -2.72 -4.88
C THR A 78 1.01 -2.89 -4.23
N LEU A 79 0.90 -2.59 -2.94
CA LEU A 79 -0.36 -2.62 -2.20
C LEU A 79 -1.32 -1.55 -2.73
N ALA A 80 -0.84 -0.32 -2.96
CA ALA A 80 -1.65 0.76 -3.51
C ALA A 80 -2.20 0.43 -4.91
N SER A 81 -1.35 -0.10 -5.80
CA SER A 81 -1.79 -0.56 -7.13
C SER A 81 -2.83 -1.68 -7.01
N HIS A 82 -2.60 -2.67 -6.15
CA HIS A 82 -3.54 -3.77 -5.93
C HIS A 82 -4.92 -3.28 -5.44
N TYR A 83 -4.97 -2.42 -4.42
CA TYR A 83 -6.24 -1.88 -3.93
C TYR A 83 -6.96 -1.02 -4.97
N TYR A 84 -6.22 -0.27 -5.78
CA TYR A 84 -6.83 0.51 -6.85
C TYR A 84 -7.41 -0.41 -7.95
N LYS A 85 -6.69 -1.45 -8.37
CA LYS A 85 -7.17 -2.45 -9.34
C LYS A 85 -8.45 -3.14 -8.84
N LEU A 86 -8.50 -3.52 -7.56
CA LEU A 86 -9.73 -4.06 -6.95
C LEU A 86 -10.89 -3.06 -6.97
N PHE A 87 -10.63 -1.81 -6.58
CA PHE A 87 -11.65 -0.75 -6.61
C PHE A 87 -12.17 -0.51 -8.02
N HIS A 88 -11.28 -0.44 -9.01
CA HIS A 88 -11.64 -0.26 -10.41
C HIS A 88 -12.52 -1.41 -10.90
N ASN A 89 -12.10 -2.66 -10.71
CA ASN A 89 -12.87 -3.83 -11.16
C ASN A 89 -14.26 -3.89 -10.53
N ASN A 90 -14.40 -3.49 -9.26
CA ASN A 90 -15.68 -3.46 -8.55
C ASN A 90 -16.59 -2.31 -9.00
N THR A 91 -16.03 -1.22 -9.52
CA THR A 91 -16.82 -0.05 -9.93
C THR A 91 -17.31 -0.14 -11.38
N VAL A 92 -16.56 -0.76 -12.29
CA VAL A 92 -16.90 -0.83 -13.74
C VAL A 92 -18.33 -1.29 -14.00
N ASN A 93 -18.76 -2.40 -13.37
CA ASN A 93 -20.07 -3.02 -13.60
C ASN A 93 -21.13 -2.67 -12.53
N HIS A 94 -20.94 -1.56 -11.80
CA HIS A 94 -21.85 -1.20 -10.72
C HIS A 94 -23.20 -0.67 -11.26
N PRO A 95 -24.36 -1.08 -10.71
CA PRO A 95 -25.68 -0.67 -11.21
C PRO A 95 -25.93 0.84 -11.14
N ASN A 96 -25.34 1.51 -10.14
CA ASN A 96 -25.38 2.97 -10.06
C ASN A 96 -24.39 3.60 -11.08
N PRO A 97 -24.87 4.38 -12.06
CA PRO A 97 -24.03 4.98 -13.10
C PRO A 97 -23.00 5.97 -12.54
N LEU A 98 -23.30 6.66 -11.42
CA LEU A 98 -22.33 7.55 -10.78
C LEU A 98 -21.10 6.80 -10.27
N ILE A 99 -21.29 5.56 -9.81
CA ILE A 99 -20.21 4.70 -9.32
C ILE A 99 -19.46 4.07 -10.49
N SER A 100 -20.18 3.62 -11.53
CA SER A 100 -19.55 3.14 -12.77
C SER A 100 -18.68 4.21 -13.43
N ASN A 101 -19.13 5.47 -13.42
CA ASN A 101 -18.33 6.58 -13.94
C ASN A 101 -17.02 6.82 -13.17
N LEU A 102 -16.87 6.35 -11.91
CA LEU A 102 -15.61 6.45 -11.17
C LEU A 102 -14.51 5.55 -11.74
N SER A 103 -14.87 4.52 -12.51
CA SER A 103 -13.90 3.66 -13.18
C SER A 103 -13.39 4.24 -14.51
N SER A 104 -13.74 5.48 -14.85
CA SER A 104 -13.31 6.08 -16.12
C SER A 104 -11.78 6.21 -16.21
N LEU A 105 -11.23 5.80 -17.35
CA LEU A 105 -9.78 5.92 -17.63
C LEU A 105 -9.37 7.36 -17.98
N THR A 106 -10.33 8.19 -18.37
CA THR A 106 -10.13 9.60 -18.75
C THR A 106 -11.19 10.48 -18.08
N LEU A 107 -10.84 11.75 -17.86
CA LEU A 107 -11.85 12.77 -17.58
C LEU A 107 -12.44 13.23 -18.93
N PRO A 108 -13.70 13.70 -18.97
CA PRO A 108 -14.15 14.52 -20.09
C PRO A 108 -13.13 15.66 -20.28
N ASP A 109 -12.74 15.91 -21.53
CA ASP A 109 -11.78 16.93 -21.96
C ASP A 109 -10.29 16.69 -21.63
N ASN A 110 -9.94 15.59 -20.95
CA ASN A 110 -8.57 15.16 -20.61
C ASN A 110 -7.59 16.33 -20.40
N PRO A 111 -7.82 17.20 -19.38
CA PRO A 111 -7.09 18.44 -19.24
C PRO A 111 -5.58 18.19 -19.06
N PRO A 112 -4.73 19.13 -19.53
CA PRO A 112 -3.29 19.00 -19.39
C PRO A 112 -2.91 18.84 -17.92
N ARG A 113 -2.11 17.80 -17.62
CA ARG A 113 -1.71 17.49 -16.25
C ARG A 113 -0.75 18.56 -15.73
N ARG A 114 -1.23 19.40 -14.81
CA ARG A 114 -0.38 20.39 -14.14
C ARG A 114 0.49 19.70 -13.08
N LEU A 115 1.81 19.86 -13.21
CA LEU A 115 2.84 19.12 -12.46
C LEU A 115 2.80 17.62 -12.78
N LYS A 116 3.95 16.93 -12.76
CA LYS A 116 4.06 15.47 -13.00
C LYS A 116 3.40 14.64 -11.88
N ARG A 117 2.08 14.80 -11.68
CA ARG A 117 1.27 14.11 -10.68
C ARG A 117 0.83 12.76 -11.22
N ILE A 118 0.94 11.75 -10.36
CA ILE A 118 0.44 10.39 -10.60
C ILE A 118 -1.04 10.40 -10.18
N TRP A 119 -1.92 9.92 -11.04
CA TRP A 119 -3.33 9.78 -10.74
C TRP A 119 -3.64 8.32 -10.39
N PRO A 120 -4.72 8.04 -9.64
CA PRO A 120 -5.12 6.67 -9.29
C PRO A 120 -5.13 5.70 -10.46
N ARG A 121 -5.69 6.11 -11.60
CA ARG A 121 -5.74 5.31 -12.84
C ARG A 121 -4.40 4.98 -13.46
N ASP A 122 -3.36 5.78 -13.22
CA ASP A 122 -2.01 5.47 -13.72
C ASP A 122 -1.45 4.19 -13.06
N LEU A 123 -2.03 3.76 -11.93
CA LEU A 123 -1.68 2.51 -11.25
C LEU A 123 -2.22 1.25 -11.95
N LEU A 124 -3.09 1.39 -12.96
CA LEU A 124 -3.60 0.26 -13.75
C LEU A 124 -2.58 -0.25 -14.76
N ASN A 125 -1.81 0.66 -15.35
CA ASN A 125 -0.86 0.39 -16.44
C ASN A 125 0.54 0.01 -15.94
N GLN A 126 0.64 -0.37 -14.67
CA GLN A 126 1.88 -0.71 -13.97
C GLN A 126 1.77 -2.08 -13.33
#